data_AF-A0A8J8BR13-F1
#
_entry.id   AF-A0A8J8BR13-F1
#
_cell.length_a   1.000
_cell.length_b   1.000
_cell.length_c   1.000
_cell.angle_alpha   90.00
_cell.angle_beta   90.00
_cell.angle_gamma   90.00
#
_symmetry.space_group_name_H-M   'P 1'
#
loop_
_entity.id
_entity.type
_entity.pdbx_description
1 polymer ?
#
loop_
_entity_poly.entity_id
_entity_poly.type
_entity_poly.pdbx_seq_one_letter_code
_entity_poly.pdbx_strand_id
1 'polypeptide(L)'
;MGPLAENETVDRTLEHWKSLEEANPDLAGNWRWQFCLLRAYYDAYTRLRLIYEQKLEEEAMVELGRLDVLGVEGAMESALKIVRKAETEPIAVDLRRRIEELCEALFQSIGLQSSVEKYHASGPERGCVLDFVDYPLNNRWWLEDEFDKIRAMGSEGEKLDRLEVIRTWENPGPGSFYDDIGNIAKSPHVERGWYPSPGFAWWDGGYSRTRLSSQVYLGLPKLRYEGLDPGADYLVRVAGFRDAFLELQGKRLEPTVYNTDEGTFKMFPVPRELIRDGKAEITFARPDERHLNWRHRSRISDVWLLKM
;
A
#
# COMPACT_ATOMS: atom_id res chain seq x y z
N MET A 1 -15.43 1.42 9.33
CA MET A 1 -14.62 0.19 9.53
C MET A 1 -13.18 0.62 9.65
N GLY A 2 -12.46 0.11 10.65
CA GLY A 2 -11.04 0.42 10.88
C GLY A 2 -10.10 -0.45 10.04
N PRO A 3 -8.78 -0.36 10.29
CA PRO A 3 -7.76 -1.17 9.61
C PRO A 3 -7.98 -2.67 9.85
N LEU A 4 -7.68 -3.51 8.86
CA LEU A 4 -7.91 -4.97 8.97
C LEU A 4 -7.10 -5.60 10.10
N ALA A 5 -5.84 -5.20 10.27
CA ALA A 5 -4.95 -5.72 11.31
C ALA A 5 -5.54 -5.52 12.73
N GLU A 6 -6.17 -4.38 12.98
CA GLU A 6 -6.79 -4.02 14.27
C GLU A 6 -8.21 -4.58 14.44
N ASN A 7 -8.79 -5.16 13.38
CA ASN A 7 -10.18 -5.61 13.42
C ASN A 7 -10.34 -7.01 14.04
N GLU A 8 -10.39 -7.07 15.37
CA GLU A 8 -10.60 -8.30 16.15
C GLU A 8 -11.97 -8.99 15.88
N THR A 9 -12.92 -8.32 15.22
CA THR A 9 -14.20 -8.96 14.89
C THR A 9 -14.06 -10.02 13.80
N VAL A 10 -12.97 -10.00 13.01
CA VAL A 10 -12.69 -10.99 11.97
C VAL A 10 -12.49 -12.38 12.59
N ASP A 11 -11.68 -12.50 13.63
CA ASP A 11 -11.40 -13.78 14.28
C ASP A 11 -12.67 -14.37 14.92
N ARG A 12 -13.44 -13.53 15.62
CA ARG A 12 -14.75 -13.90 16.19
C ARG A 12 -15.75 -14.34 15.13
N THR A 13 -15.73 -13.70 13.96
CA THR A 13 -16.58 -14.08 12.83
C THR A 13 -16.18 -15.45 12.29
N LEU A 14 -14.88 -15.72 12.13
CA LEU A 14 -14.40 -17.03 11.72
C LEU A 14 -14.78 -18.13 12.72
N GLU A 15 -14.58 -17.90 14.02
CA GLU A 15 -14.95 -18.86 15.07
C GLU A 15 -16.44 -19.18 15.04
N HIS A 16 -17.29 -18.16 14.86
CA HIS A 16 -18.73 -18.35 14.72
C HIS A 16 -19.07 -19.20 13.49
N TRP A 17 -18.48 -18.89 12.33
CA TRP A 17 -18.73 -19.65 11.10
C TRP A 17 -18.20 -21.08 11.15
N LYS A 18 -17.08 -21.34 11.83
CA LYS A 18 -16.58 -22.70 12.10
C LYS A 18 -17.56 -23.52 12.94
N SER A 19 -18.08 -22.94 14.03
CA SER A 19 -19.07 -23.61 14.86
C SER A 19 -20.36 -23.92 14.09
N LEU A 20 -20.80 -22.98 13.25
CA LEU A 20 -21.94 -23.18 12.37
C LEU A 20 -21.69 -24.27 11.31
N GLU A 21 -20.50 -24.30 10.73
CA GLU A 21 -20.08 -25.32 9.77
C GLU A 21 -20.10 -26.73 10.36
N GLU A 22 -19.55 -26.91 11.56
CA GLU A 22 -19.55 -28.17 12.28
C GLU A 22 -20.97 -28.64 12.65
N ALA A 23 -21.83 -27.70 13.05
CA ALA A 23 -23.21 -28.01 13.47
C ALA A 23 -24.17 -28.30 12.30
N ASN A 24 -23.80 -27.94 11.06
CA ASN A 24 -24.69 -28.03 9.89
C ASN A 24 -24.03 -28.71 8.68
N PRO A 25 -23.58 -29.97 8.79
CA PRO A 25 -22.91 -30.68 7.69
C PRO A 25 -23.79 -30.83 6.44
N ASP A 26 -25.11 -30.90 6.61
CA ASP A 26 -26.07 -31.03 5.51
C ASP A 26 -26.09 -29.80 4.58
N LEU A 27 -25.55 -28.65 5.02
CA LEU A 27 -25.44 -27.43 4.22
C LEU A 27 -24.18 -27.38 3.34
N ALA A 28 -23.29 -28.38 3.42
CA ALA A 28 -22.01 -28.37 2.70
C ALA A 28 -22.15 -28.20 1.17
N GLY A 29 -23.25 -28.69 0.58
CA GLY A 29 -23.55 -28.55 -0.85
C GLY A 29 -24.30 -27.26 -1.23
N ASN A 30 -24.64 -26.40 -0.26
CA ASN A 30 -25.38 -25.16 -0.53
C ASN A 30 -24.40 -24.03 -0.88
N TRP A 31 -24.42 -23.57 -2.13
CA TRP A 31 -23.50 -22.52 -2.59
C TRP A 31 -23.60 -21.19 -1.83
N ARG A 32 -24.78 -20.84 -1.28
CA ARG A 32 -24.92 -19.62 -0.45
C ARG A 32 -24.17 -19.78 0.87
N TRP A 33 -24.22 -20.98 1.44
CA TRP A 33 -23.46 -21.34 2.64
C TRP A 33 -21.95 -21.33 2.38
N GLN A 34 -21.53 -21.95 1.28
CA GLN A 34 -20.13 -21.97 0.85
C GLN A 34 -19.56 -20.56 0.66
N PHE A 35 -20.32 -19.60 0.11
CA PHE A 35 -19.86 -18.20 0.01
C PHE A 35 -19.64 -17.54 1.36
N CYS A 36 -20.53 -17.76 2.33
CA CYS A 36 -20.37 -17.20 3.66
C CYS A 36 -19.13 -17.76 4.36
N LEU A 37 -18.91 -19.07 4.24
CA LEU A 37 -17.68 -19.70 4.71
C LEU A 37 -16.46 -19.12 4.01
N LEU A 38 -16.46 -19.07 2.67
CA LEU A 38 -15.35 -18.54 1.89
C LEU A 38 -14.98 -17.13 2.37
N ARG A 39 -15.98 -16.27 2.57
CA ARG A 39 -15.76 -14.92 3.10
C ARG A 39 -15.11 -14.91 4.48
N ALA A 40 -15.62 -15.71 5.42
CA ALA A 40 -15.10 -15.77 6.78
C ALA A 40 -13.66 -16.31 6.83
N TYR A 41 -13.37 -17.39 6.09
CA TYR A 41 -12.03 -17.97 6.00
C TYR A 41 -11.05 -17.03 5.30
N TYR A 42 -11.46 -16.38 4.20
CA TYR A 42 -10.62 -15.46 3.44
C TYR A 42 -10.24 -14.22 4.25
N ASP A 43 -11.21 -13.56 4.89
CA ASP A 43 -10.95 -12.37 5.70
C ASP A 43 -9.97 -12.67 6.86
N ALA A 44 -10.16 -13.81 7.54
CA ALA A 44 -9.27 -14.22 8.62
C ALA A 44 -7.87 -14.58 8.13
N TYR A 45 -7.77 -15.30 7.02
CA TYR A 45 -6.48 -15.62 6.40
C TYR A 45 -5.71 -14.36 5.98
N THR A 46 -6.37 -13.44 5.27
CA THR A 46 -5.79 -12.16 4.87
C THR A 46 -5.37 -11.34 6.08
N ARG A 47 -6.16 -11.29 7.16
CA ARG A 47 -5.80 -10.56 8.38
C ARG A 47 -4.54 -11.12 9.04
N LEU A 48 -4.46 -12.44 9.23
CA LEU A 48 -3.31 -13.08 9.84
C LEU A 48 -2.04 -12.83 9.02
N ARG A 49 -2.14 -12.99 7.68
CA ARG A 49 -1.04 -12.67 6.76
C ARG A 49 -0.63 -11.21 6.81
N LEU A 50 -1.58 -10.27 6.83
CA LEU A 50 -1.29 -8.84 6.91
C LEU A 50 -0.44 -8.52 8.14
N ILE A 51 -0.84 -9.00 9.31
CA ILE A 51 -0.10 -8.78 10.57
C ILE A 51 1.31 -9.38 10.49
N TYR A 52 1.42 -10.61 9.98
CA TYR A 52 2.70 -11.29 9.84
C TYR A 52 3.64 -10.58 8.85
N GLU A 53 3.14 -10.22 7.68
CA GLU A 53 3.93 -9.60 6.61
C GLU A 53 4.32 -8.16 6.91
N GLN A 54 3.49 -7.42 7.67
CA GLN A 54 3.85 -6.10 8.21
C GLN A 54 5.02 -6.22 9.21
N LYS A 55 4.97 -7.19 10.12
CA LYS A 55 6.07 -7.44 11.05
C LYS A 55 7.36 -7.80 10.31
N LEU A 56 7.28 -8.62 9.25
CA LEU A 56 8.45 -8.92 8.42
C LEU A 56 9.01 -7.67 7.74
N GLU A 57 8.16 -6.76 7.25
CA GLU A 57 8.63 -5.50 6.65
C GLU A 57 9.31 -4.60 7.69
N GLU A 58 8.77 -4.48 8.90
CA GLU A 58 9.39 -3.74 10.01
C GLU A 58 10.76 -4.30 10.38
N GLU A 59 10.87 -5.63 10.55
CA GLU A 59 12.14 -6.31 10.80
C GLU A 59 13.15 -6.09 9.66
N ALA A 60 12.68 -6.09 8.41
CA ALA A 60 13.52 -5.83 7.25
C ALA A 60 14.05 -4.39 7.22
N MET A 61 13.24 -3.40 7.60
CA MET A 61 13.70 -2.00 7.70
C MET A 61 14.74 -1.80 8.81
N VAL A 62 14.65 -2.56 9.91
CA VAL A 62 15.68 -2.56 10.97
C VAL A 62 17.01 -3.09 10.43
N GLU A 63 17.01 -4.22 9.71
CA GLU A 63 18.21 -4.75 9.08
C GLU A 63 18.77 -3.82 8.00
N LEU A 64 17.90 -3.17 7.23
CA LEU A 64 18.30 -2.20 6.21
C LEU A 64 19.05 -1.00 6.81
N GLY A 65 18.77 -0.65 8.07
CA GLY A 65 19.47 0.41 8.81
C GLY A 65 20.87 0.04 9.33
N ARG A 66 21.30 -1.22 9.22
CA ARG A 66 22.59 -1.70 9.76
C ARG A 66 23.75 -1.54 8.76
N LEU A 67 23.73 -0.45 8.00
CA LEU A 67 24.68 -0.16 6.92
C LEU A 67 26.13 -0.11 7.41
N ASP A 68 26.37 0.44 8.61
CA ASP A 68 27.72 0.51 9.21
C ASP A 68 28.34 -0.86 9.50
N VAL A 69 27.51 -1.91 9.65
CA VAL A 69 27.94 -3.26 10.01
C VAL A 69 27.93 -4.19 8.80
N LEU A 70 26.90 -4.10 7.97
CA LEU A 70 26.64 -5.03 6.86
C LEU A 70 27.09 -4.49 5.49
N GLY A 71 27.33 -3.17 5.39
CA GLY A 71 27.44 -2.48 4.10
C GLY A 71 26.13 -2.47 3.32
N VAL A 72 26.12 -1.80 2.17
CA VAL A 72 24.94 -1.66 1.31
C VAL A 72 24.38 -3.02 0.87
N GLU A 73 25.23 -3.90 0.31
CA GLU A 73 24.77 -5.19 -0.21
C GLU A 73 24.27 -6.11 0.92
N GLY A 74 25.02 -6.23 2.01
CA GLY A 74 24.65 -7.09 3.12
C GLY A 74 23.35 -6.65 3.80
N ALA A 75 23.11 -5.34 3.90
CA ALA A 75 21.85 -4.81 4.43
C ALA A 75 20.66 -5.13 3.51
N MET A 76 20.82 -4.96 2.19
CA MET A 76 19.79 -5.31 1.20
C MET A 76 19.49 -6.82 1.20
N GLU A 77 20.51 -7.68 1.21
CA GLU A 77 20.33 -9.14 1.27
C GLU A 77 19.64 -9.58 2.56
N SER A 78 20.03 -9.00 3.72
CA SER A 78 19.42 -9.30 5.01
C SER A 78 17.93 -8.91 5.02
N ALA A 79 17.59 -7.71 4.54
CA ALA A 79 16.22 -7.24 4.42
C ALA A 79 15.38 -8.14 3.50
N LEU A 80 15.88 -8.50 2.31
CA LEU A 80 15.18 -9.40 1.38
C LEU A 80 14.95 -10.79 1.98
N LYS A 81 15.94 -11.33 2.70
CA LYS A 81 15.79 -12.61 3.38
C LYS A 81 14.64 -12.60 4.39
N ILE A 82 14.42 -11.49 5.09
CA ILE A 82 13.33 -11.36 6.06
C ILE A 82 11.98 -11.32 5.34
N VAL A 83 11.78 -10.41 4.38
CA VAL A 83 10.47 -10.30 3.69
C VAL A 83 10.10 -11.55 2.88
N ARG A 84 11.09 -12.34 2.43
CA ARG A 84 10.86 -13.63 1.75
C ARG A 84 10.33 -14.73 2.65
N LYS A 85 10.39 -14.58 3.99
CA LYS A 85 9.78 -15.54 4.90
C LYS A 85 8.28 -15.71 4.69
N ALA A 86 7.60 -14.71 4.13
CA ALA A 86 6.20 -14.83 3.71
C ALA A 86 5.93 -16.01 2.76
N GLU A 87 6.92 -16.40 1.94
CA GLU A 87 6.84 -17.57 1.05
C GLU A 87 7.45 -18.82 1.67
N THR A 88 8.59 -18.70 2.36
CA THR A 88 9.34 -19.88 2.86
C THR A 88 8.81 -20.41 4.19
N GLU A 89 8.13 -19.58 4.97
CA GLU A 89 7.57 -19.87 6.29
C GLU A 89 6.09 -19.40 6.36
N PRO A 90 5.20 -19.89 5.48
CA PRO A 90 3.82 -19.40 5.41
C PRO A 90 3.03 -19.77 6.67
N ILE A 91 2.15 -18.86 7.10
CA ILE A 91 1.29 -19.04 8.26
C ILE A 91 -0.14 -19.41 7.87
N ALA A 92 -0.92 -19.92 8.83
CA ALA A 92 -2.34 -20.22 8.67
C ALA A 92 -2.66 -21.11 7.45
N VAL A 93 -1.76 -22.05 7.13
CA VAL A 93 -1.84 -22.95 5.97
C VAL A 93 -3.15 -23.74 5.90
N ASP A 94 -3.75 -24.07 7.05
CA ASP A 94 -5.06 -24.73 7.10
C ASP A 94 -6.21 -23.83 6.60
N LEU A 95 -6.16 -22.52 6.89
CA LEU A 95 -7.17 -21.58 6.36
C LEU A 95 -6.99 -21.41 4.84
N ARG A 96 -5.75 -21.32 4.38
CA ARG A 96 -5.40 -21.26 2.96
C ARG A 96 -5.89 -22.49 2.19
N ARG A 97 -5.71 -23.69 2.77
CA ARG A 97 -6.26 -24.93 2.21
C ARG A 97 -7.79 -24.89 2.18
N ARG A 98 -8.43 -24.45 3.26
CA ARG A 98 -9.89 -24.37 3.33
C ARG A 98 -10.49 -23.40 2.31
N ILE A 99 -9.83 -22.27 2.04
CA ILE A 99 -10.22 -21.34 0.97
C ILE A 99 -10.22 -22.03 -0.39
N GLU A 100 -9.18 -22.81 -0.69
CA GLU A 100 -9.08 -23.56 -1.95
C GLU A 100 -10.16 -24.65 -2.07
N GLU A 101 -10.41 -25.40 -1.00
CA GLU A 101 -11.51 -26.37 -0.94
C GLU A 101 -12.89 -25.73 -1.17
N LEU A 102 -13.13 -24.55 -0.60
CA LEU A 102 -14.39 -23.81 -0.76
C LEU A 102 -14.53 -23.24 -2.17
N CYS A 103 -13.43 -22.77 -2.78
CA CYS A 103 -13.41 -22.37 -4.18
C CYS A 103 -13.75 -23.53 -5.11
N GLU A 104 -13.18 -24.71 -4.87
CA GLU A 104 -13.52 -25.94 -5.61
C GLU A 104 -15.00 -26.31 -5.42
N ALA A 105 -15.49 -26.29 -4.18
CA ALA A 105 -16.90 -26.60 -3.90
C ALA A 105 -17.86 -25.63 -4.60
N LEU A 106 -17.53 -24.34 -4.66
CA LEU A 106 -18.31 -23.32 -5.38
C LEU A 106 -18.25 -23.51 -6.90
N PHE A 107 -17.10 -23.93 -7.45
CA PHE A 107 -16.99 -24.30 -8.85
C PHE A 107 -17.91 -25.49 -9.17
N GLN A 108 -17.90 -26.55 -8.36
CA GLN A 108 -18.79 -27.70 -8.55
C GLN A 108 -20.27 -27.36 -8.35
N SER A 109 -20.58 -26.43 -7.45
CA SER A 109 -21.98 -26.10 -7.10
C SER A 109 -22.65 -25.15 -8.10
N ILE A 110 -21.92 -24.12 -8.57
CA ILE A 110 -22.49 -23.06 -9.42
C ILE A 110 -21.58 -22.62 -10.57
N GLY A 111 -20.44 -23.27 -10.78
CA GLY A 111 -19.48 -22.88 -11.83
C GLY A 111 -18.73 -21.58 -11.51
N LEU A 112 -18.54 -21.24 -10.24
CA LEU A 112 -17.77 -20.05 -9.87
C LEU A 112 -16.31 -20.17 -10.36
N GLN A 113 -15.90 -19.28 -11.27
CA GLN A 113 -14.56 -19.29 -11.84
C GLN A 113 -13.60 -18.43 -11.00
N SER A 114 -13.21 -18.92 -9.82
CA SER A 114 -12.36 -18.15 -8.89
C SER A 114 -10.87 -18.13 -9.24
N SER A 115 -10.48 -18.69 -10.39
CA SER A 115 -9.11 -18.76 -10.90
C SER A 115 -9.12 -18.84 -12.43
N VAL A 116 -8.16 -18.17 -13.09
CA VAL A 116 -7.96 -18.28 -14.54
C VAL A 116 -7.45 -19.67 -14.92
N GLU A 117 -6.35 -20.10 -14.29
CA GLU A 117 -5.70 -21.37 -14.63
C GLU A 117 -6.56 -22.57 -14.24
N LYS A 118 -7.13 -22.57 -13.03
CA LYS A 118 -7.88 -23.73 -12.50
C LYS A 118 -9.33 -23.78 -12.97
N TYR A 119 -10.00 -22.63 -13.08
CA TYR A 119 -11.44 -22.56 -13.32
C TYR A 119 -11.82 -21.81 -14.60
N HIS A 120 -10.84 -21.52 -15.46
CA HIS A 120 -11.01 -20.99 -16.82
C HIS A 120 -11.75 -19.65 -16.88
N ALA A 121 -11.58 -18.81 -15.85
CA ALA A 121 -12.04 -17.42 -15.92
C ALA A 121 -11.37 -16.72 -17.11
N SER A 122 -12.08 -15.79 -17.75
CA SER A 122 -11.56 -15.07 -18.93
C SER A 122 -10.43 -14.08 -18.59
N GLY A 123 -10.26 -13.73 -17.32
CA GLY A 123 -9.23 -12.81 -16.84
C GLY A 123 -9.26 -12.64 -15.31
N PRO A 124 -8.15 -12.25 -14.68
CA PRO A 124 -8.06 -12.15 -13.22
C PRO A 124 -9.02 -11.11 -12.61
N GLU A 125 -9.42 -10.08 -13.38
CA GLU A 125 -10.36 -9.04 -12.95
C GLU A 125 -11.81 -9.55 -12.77
N ARG A 126 -12.09 -10.79 -13.17
CA ARG A 126 -13.43 -11.39 -13.20
C ARG A 126 -13.77 -12.20 -11.94
N GLY A 127 -13.26 -11.76 -10.78
CA GLY A 127 -13.54 -12.42 -9.49
C GLY A 127 -12.63 -13.61 -9.20
N CYS A 128 -11.41 -13.62 -9.75
CA CYS A 128 -10.42 -14.68 -9.55
C CYS A 128 -9.74 -14.59 -8.18
N VAL A 129 -10.52 -14.61 -7.11
CA VAL A 129 -10.04 -14.40 -5.73
C VAL A 129 -8.98 -15.43 -5.30
N LEU A 130 -9.01 -16.64 -5.87
CA LEU A 130 -8.02 -17.66 -5.55
C LEU A 130 -6.63 -17.31 -6.13
N ASP A 131 -6.57 -16.60 -7.26
CA ASP A 131 -5.30 -16.20 -7.88
C ASP A 131 -4.58 -15.09 -7.10
N PHE A 132 -5.30 -14.38 -6.21
CA PHE A 132 -4.79 -13.28 -5.38
C PHE A 132 -4.71 -13.63 -3.90
N VAL A 133 -5.09 -14.85 -3.50
CA VAL A 133 -5.11 -15.28 -2.09
C VAL A 133 -3.74 -15.16 -1.42
N ASP A 134 -2.67 -15.29 -2.21
CA ASP A 134 -1.26 -15.24 -1.80
C ASP A 134 -0.55 -13.95 -2.27
N TYR A 135 -1.29 -12.95 -2.78
CA TYR A 135 -0.72 -11.65 -3.17
C TYR A 135 -0.01 -11.01 -1.96
N PRO A 136 1.20 -10.43 -2.10
CA PRO A 136 1.93 -9.84 -0.97
C PRO A 136 1.16 -8.69 -0.31
N LEU A 137 1.07 -8.74 1.02
CA LEU A 137 0.42 -7.71 1.83
C LEU A 137 1.44 -6.72 2.43
N ASN A 138 2.70 -6.85 2.00
CA ASN A 138 3.80 -5.95 2.28
C ASN A 138 4.50 -5.53 0.97
N ASN A 139 5.51 -4.67 1.04
CA ASN A 139 6.21 -4.12 -0.11
C ASN A 139 7.32 -5.02 -0.66
N ARG A 140 7.30 -6.34 -0.43
CA ARG A 140 8.38 -7.26 -0.85
C ARG A 140 8.76 -7.12 -2.32
N TRP A 141 7.79 -7.20 -3.24
CA TRP A 141 8.07 -7.12 -4.68
C TRP A 141 8.69 -5.77 -5.07
N TRP A 142 8.22 -4.70 -4.44
CA TRP A 142 8.80 -3.37 -4.65
C TRP A 142 10.23 -3.29 -4.12
N LEU A 143 10.52 -3.85 -2.93
CA LEU A 143 11.87 -3.87 -2.36
C LEU A 143 12.85 -4.66 -3.24
N GLU A 144 12.43 -5.79 -3.80
CA GLU A 144 13.24 -6.55 -4.76
C GLU A 144 13.65 -5.69 -5.96
N ASP A 145 12.67 -5.01 -6.58
CA ASP A 145 12.91 -4.18 -7.75
C ASP A 145 13.75 -2.93 -7.41
N GLU A 146 13.53 -2.33 -6.24
CA GLU A 146 14.32 -1.18 -5.78
C GLU A 146 15.76 -1.54 -5.48
N PHE A 147 16.03 -2.70 -4.89
CA PHE A 147 17.40 -3.12 -4.60
C PHE A 147 18.17 -3.43 -5.88
N ASP A 148 17.52 -3.98 -6.91
CA ASP A 148 18.14 -4.14 -8.22
C ASP A 148 18.49 -2.78 -8.86
N LYS A 149 17.61 -1.77 -8.72
CA LYS A 149 17.93 -0.39 -9.16
C LYS A 149 19.10 0.20 -8.37
N ILE A 150 19.14 0.01 -7.05
CA ILE A 150 20.22 0.50 -6.18
C ILE A 150 21.56 -0.15 -6.56
N ARG A 151 21.59 -1.45 -6.83
CA ARG A 151 22.81 -2.14 -7.29
C ARG A 151 23.38 -1.53 -8.57
N ALA A 152 22.51 -1.05 -9.46
CA ALA A 152 22.88 -0.41 -10.73
C ALA A 152 23.32 1.08 -10.59
N MET A 153 23.23 1.69 -9.41
CA MET A 153 23.64 3.08 -9.18
C MET A 153 25.17 3.24 -9.24
N GLY A 154 25.61 4.42 -9.70
CA GLY A 154 27.01 4.69 -10.03
C GLY A 154 27.90 4.96 -8.83
N SER A 155 27.35 5.48 -7.73
CA SER A 155 28.12 5.80 -6.52
C SER A 155 27.53 5.19 -5.26
N GLU A 156 28.39 4.93 -4.27
CA GLU A 156 27.96 4.45 -2.95
C GLU A 156 27.05 5.47 -2.24
N GLY A 157 27.33 6.77 -2.41
CA GLY A 157 26.52 7.85 -1.84
C GLY A 157 25.07 7.82 -2.33
N GLU A 158 24.85 7.67 -3.65
CA GLU A 158 23.50 7.55 -4.21
C GLU A 158 22.75 6.33 -3.68
N LYS A 159 23.46 5.21 -3.45
CA LYS A 159 22.88 4.00 -2.88
C LYS A 159 22.42 4.23 -1.44
N LEU A 160 23.27 4.85 -0.62
CA LEU A 160 22.96 5.20 0.76
C LEU A 160 21.77 6.15 0.84
N ASP A 161 21.73 7.19 -0.01
CA ASP A 161 20.62 8.15 -0.06
C ASP A 161 19.30 7.45 -0.44
N ARG A 162 19.31 6.55 -1.44
CA ARG A 162 18.10 5.81 -1.83
C ARG A 162 17.65 4.86 -0.74
N LEU A 163 18.58 4.15 -0.09
CA LEU A 163 18.26 3.24 1.01
C LEU A 163 17.67 3.98 2.21
N GLU A 164 18.17 5.17 2.52
CA GLU A 164 17.62 5.99 3.59
C GLU A 164 16.19 6.43 3.27
N VAL A 165 15.90 6.81 2.02
CA VAL A 165 14.53 7.11 1.57
C VAL A 165 13.61 5.91 1.72
N ILE A 166 14.06 4.70 1.36
CA ILE A 166 13.26 3.47 1.51
C ILE A 166 13.00 3.19 2.98
N ARG A 167 14.04 3.23 3.83
CA ARG A 167 13.99 2.94 5.25
C ARG A 167 13.09 3.91 6.03
N THR A 168 13.09 5.18 5.63
CA THR A 168 12.33 6.26 6.29
C THR A 168 11.04 6.61 5.56
N TRP A 169 10.60 5.81 4.57
CA TRP A 169 9.47 6.14 3.70
C TRP A 169 8.22 6.56 4.49
N GLU A 170 7.78 5.72 5.42
CA GLU A 170 6.60 6.01 6.26
C GLU A 170 6.95 6.75 7.57
N ASN A 171 8.24 6.90 7.87
CA ASN A 171 8.75 7.42 9.13
C ASN A 171 9.80 8.52 8.87
N PRO A 172 9.39 9.70 8.36
CA PRO A 172 10.31 10.76 7.91
C PRO A 172 11.04 11.51 9.04
N GLY A 173 10.94 11.06 10.28
CA GLY A 173 11.64 11.62 11.44
C GLY A 173 10.86 12.70 12.20
N PRO A 174 11.42 13.19 13.33
CA PRO A 174 10.72 14.08 14.25
C PRO A 174 10.32 15.43 13.61
N GLY A 175 9.07 15.83 13.81
CA GLY A 175 8.53 17.08 13.28
C GLY A 175 8.16 17.05 11.80
N SER A 176 8.42 15.93 11.11
CA SER A 176 7.94 15.63 9.76
C SER A 176 6.63 14.83 9.80
N PHE A 177 5.90 14.86 8.69
CA PHE A 177 4.62 14.17 8.51
C PHE A 177 4.61 13.36 7.23
N TYR A 178 3.82 12.29 7.20
CA TYR A 178 3.61 11.42 6.06
C TYR A 178 2.14 11.01 5.96
N ASP A 179 1.63 10.97 4.73
CA ASP A 179 0.29 10.52 4.41
C ASP A 179 0.31 9.58 3.19
N ASP A 180 -0.08 8.32 3.40
CA ASP A 180 -0.50 7.39 2.34
C ASP A 180 -1.94 7.74 1.95
N ILE A 181 -2.05 8.48 0.85
CA ILE A 181 -3.27 9.19 0.44
C ILE A 181 -4.44 8.24 0.21
N GLY A 182 -4.16 7.02 -0.25
CA GLY A 182 -5.17 6.00 -0.50
C GLY A 182 -5.66 5.27 0.75
N ASN A 183 -4.91 5.36 1.85
CA ASN A 183 -5.09 4.49 3.01
C ASN A 183 -5.72 5.21 4.20
N ILE A 184 -6.91 4.77 4.61
CA ILE A 184 -7.67 5.41 5.69
C ILE A 184 -6.90 5.46 7.02
N ALA A 185 -6.11 4.43 7.29
CA ALA A 185 -5.35 4.28 8.53
C ALA A 185 -4.06 5.11 8.56
N LYS A 186 -3.52 5.45 7.38
CA LYS A 186 -2.19 6.03 7.19
C LYS A 186 -2.21 7.41 6.53
N SER A 187 -3.36 8.07 6.48
CA SER A 187 -3.49 9.46 6.04
C SER A 187 -4.35 10.28 7.01
N PRO A 188 -3.84 10.61 8.20
CA PRO A 188 -4.60 11.38 9.19
C PRO A 188 -4.85 12.84 8.76
N HIS A 189 -4.06 13.40 7.84
CA HIS A 189 -4.17 14.80 7.42
C HIS A 189 -5.05 14.99 6.18
N VAL A 190 -5.39 13.91 5.47
CA VAL A 190 -6.24 13.98 4.27
C VAL A 190 -7.68 14.30 4.68
N GLU A 191 -8.22 15.41 4.18
CA GLU A 191 -9.63 15.74 4.33
C GLU A 191 -10.50 14.70 3.62
N ARG A 192 -11.36 14.04 4.38
CA ARG A 192 -12.27 13.03 3.86
C ARG A 192 -13.65 13.60 3.62
N GLY A 193 -14.20 13.27 2.45
CA GLY A 193 -15.60 13.48 2.10
C GLY A 193 -16.14 12.27 1.36
N TRP A 194 -17.40 12.36 0.92
CA TRP A 194 -17.99 11.34 0.04
C TRP A 194 -17.22 11.20 -1.29
N TYR A 195 -16.60 12.30 -1.76
CA TYR A 195 -15.68 12.34 -2.90
C TYR A 195 -14.50 13.29 -2.64
N PRO A 196 -13.33 13.05 -3.29
CA PRO A 196 -13.03 11.87 -4.11
C PRO A 196 -12.73 10.62 -3.27
N SER A 197 -13.26 9.47 -3.66
CA SER A 197 -12.85 8.18 -3.10
C SER A 197 -11.52 7.72 -3.72
N PRO A 198 -10.67 7.00 -2.97
CA PRO A 198 -9.43 6.44 -3.50
C PRO A 198 -9.67 5.54 -4.71
N GLY A 199 -8.89 5.75 -5.77
CA GLY A 199 -8.84 4.88 -6.93
C GLY A 199 -7.93 3.69 -6.66
N PHE A 200 -8.41 2.49 -6.95
CA PHE A 200 -7.62 1.26 -6.86
C PHE A 200 -7.08 0.91 -8.24
N ALA A 201 -5.78 0.68 -8.25
CA ALA A 201 -5.07 -0.15 -9.17
C ALA A 201 -5.81 -1.17 -10.02
N TRP A 202 -5.47 -1.20 -11.30
CA TRP A 202 -5.41 -2.49 -12.00
C TRP A 202 -4.30 -2.46 -13.04
N TRP A 203 -3.06 -2.36 -12.55
CA TRP A 203 -1.86 -2.44 -13.38
C TRP A 203 -1.37 -3.89 -13.45
N ASP A 204 -0.73 -4.23 -14.56
CA ASP A 204 -0.09 -5.54 -14.77
C ASP A 204 -0.99 -6.74 -14.43
N GLY A 205 -2.28 -6.64 -14.79
CA GLY A 205 -3.27 -7.68 -14.54
C GLY A 205 -3.60 -7.92 -13.07
N GLY A 206 -3.34 -6.93 -12.19
CA GLY A 206 -3.49 -7.05 -10.74
C GLY A 206 -2.20 -7.46 -10.03
N TYR A 207 -1.13 -7.77 -10.76
CA TYR A 207 0.17 -8.20 -10.22
C TYR A 207 1.21 -7.07 -10.21
N SER A 208 0.77 -5.85 -9.90
CA SER A 208 1.67 -4.70 -9.84
C SER A 208 2.77 -4.92 -8.79
N ARG A 209 4.01 -4.62 -9.18
CA ARG A 209 5.18 -4.61 -8.30
C ARG A 209 5.51 -3.22 -7.77
N THR A 210 4.70 -2.21 -8.12
CA THR A 210 4.82 -0.88 -7.51
C THR A 210 4.53 -0.95 -6.02
N ARG A 211 5.08 0.00 -5.26
CA ARG A 211 4.84 0.12 -3.83
C ARG A 211 3.33 0.13 -3.54
N LEU A 212 2.89 -0.53 -2.46
CA LEU A 212 1.46 -0.64 -2.13
C LEU A 212 0.75 0.72 -2.00
N SER A 213 1.39 1.74 -1.42
CA SER A 213 0.83 3.09 -1.33
C SER A 213 0.67 3.74 -2.72
N SER A 214 1.58 3.46 -3.65
CA SER A 214 1.47 3.91 -5.06
C SER A 214 0.31 3.26 -5.81
N GLN A 215 -0.27 2.17 -5.27
CA GLN A 215 -1.35 1.45 -5.92
C GLN A 215 -2.75 1.99 -5.60
N VAL A 216 -2.88 2.84 -4.58
CA VAL A 216 -4.15 3.43 -4.17
C VAL A 216 -3.98 4.94 -4.08
N TYR A 217 -4.73 5.70 -4.87
CA TYR A 217 -4.40 7.11 -5.12
C TYR A 217 -5.63 8.02 -5.15
N LEU A 218 -5.38 9.32 -5.01
CA LEU A 218 -6.36 10.37 -5.28
C LEU A 218 -5.86 11.30 -6.37
N GLY A 219 -6.78 11.86 -7.16
CA GLY A 219 -6.42 12.84 -8.19
C GLY A 219 -6.08 14.21 -7.59
N LEU A 220 -6.90 14.71 -6.67
CA LEU A 220 -6.78 16.04 -6.06
C LEU A 220 -7.08 15.95 -4.55
N PRO A 221 -6.23 15.25 -3.77
CA PRO A 221 -6.38 15.22 -2.31
C PRO A 221 -6.29 16.64 -1.72
N LYS A 222 -6.90 16.84 -0.57
CA LYS A 222 -6.71 18.03 0.26
C LYS A 222 -6.17 17.58 1.60
N LEU A 223 -5.14 18.26 2.09
CA LEU A 223 -4.47 17.90 3.33
C LEU A 223 -4.41 19.10 4.27
N ARG A 224 -4.60 18.85 5.56
CA ARG A 224 -4.44 19.83 6.63
C ARG A 224 -3.49 19.33 7.69
N TYR A 225 -2.39 20.06 7.84
CA TYR A 225 -1.42 19.85 8.90
C TYR A 225 -1.58 20.92 9.97
N GLU A 226 -1.42 20.52 11.23
CA GLU A 226 -1.43 21.42 12.39
C GLU A 226 -0.24 21.09 13.29
N GLY A 227 0.17 22.05 14.12
CA GLY A 227 1.29 21.86 15.06
C GLY A 227 2.66 21.97 14.40
N LEU A 228 2.76 22.68 13.28
CA LEU A 228 4.05 22.98 12.64
C LEU A 228 4.86 23.95 13.49
N ASP A 229 6.18 23.79 13.48
CA ASP A 229 7.13 24.73 14.10
C ASP A 229 7.32 25.96 13.19
N PRO A 230 6.81 27.16 13.55
CA PRO A 230 6.88 28.33 12.67
C PRO A 230 8.31 28.83 12.43
N GLY A 231 9.28 28.39 13.25
CA GLY A 231 10.69 28.75 13.12
C GLY A 231 11.49 27.84 12.19
N ALA A 232 10.93 26.71 11.80
CA ALA A 232 11.61 25.70 11.00
C ALA A 232 11.40 25.85 9.50
N ASP A 233 12.31 25.25 8.73
CA ASP A 233 12.14 25.08 7.29
C ASP A 233 11.41 23.78 7.01
N TYR A 234 10.52 23.83 6.01
CA TYR A 234 9.76 22.67 5.57
C TYR A 234 9.85 22.46 4.06
N LEU A 235 9.72 21.21 3.64
CA LEU A 235 9.65 20.78 2.26
C LEU A 235 8.42 19.87 2.07
N VAL A 236 7.54 20.19 1.13
CA VAL A 236 6.52 19.22 0.70
C VAL A 236 7.14 18.30 -0.33
N ARG A 237 7.16 17.00 -0.06
CA ARG A 237 7.50 15.96 -1.04
C ARG A 237 6.22 15.27 -1.48
N VAL A 238 6.09 15.01 -2.77
CA VAL A 238 4.91 14.36 -3.35
C VAL A 238 5.36 13.20 -4.24
N ALA A 239 4.78 12.03 -4.05
CA ALA A 239 4.89 10.90 -4.98
C ALA A 239 3.54 10.66 -5.66
N GLY A 240 3.62 10.13 -6.87
CA GLY A 240 2.48 9.89 -7.74
C GLY A 240 2.92 9.74 -9.18
N PHE A 241 1.98 9.92 -10.11
CA PHE A 241 2.24 9.83 -11.54
C PHE A 241 1.81 11.13 -12.22
N ARG A 242 2.63 11.60 -13.16
CA ARG A 242 2.47 12.86 -13.91
C ARG A 242 2.42 14.09 -13.02
N ASP A 243 1.49 15.01 -13.21
CA ASP A 243 1.52 16.34 -12.66
C ASP A 243 0.98 16.37 -11.22
N ALA A 244 1.67 17.11 -10.35
CA ALA A 244 1.15 17.53 -9.06
C ALA A 244 1.27 19.04 -8.96
N PHE A 245 0.13 19.70 -8.96
CA PHE A 245 -0.01 21.12 -9.13
C PHE A 245 -0.28 21.78 -7.77
N LEU A 246 0.72 21.74 -6.89
CA LEU A 246 0.57 21.99 -5.46
C LEU A 246 0.30 23.47 -5.14
N GLU A 247 -0.69 23.70 -4.29
CA GLU A 247 -1.02 24.98 -3.68
C GLU A 247 -0.95 24.85 -2.17
N LEU A 248 -0.26 25.79 -1.52
CA LEU A 248 -0.19 25.92 -0.07
C LEU A 248 -0.92 27.20 0.35
N GLN A 249 -1.94 27.08 1.21
CA GLN A 249 -2.80 28.21 1.59
C GLN A 249 -3.38 28.95 0.35
N GLY A 250 -3.74 28.20 -0.69
CA GLY A 250 -4.23 28.74 -1.96
C GLY A 250 -3.18 29.43 -2.85
N LYS A 251 -1.89 29.45 -2.45
CA LYS A 251 -0.79 29.98 -3.26
C LYS A 251 -0.07 28.84 -3.97
N ARG A 252 0.07 28.94 -5.29
CA ARG A 252 0.85 28.01 -6.11
C ARG A 252 2.33 28.02 -5.67
N LEU A 253 2.87 26.84 -5.38
CA LEU A 253 4.30 26.66 -5.12
C LEU A 253 5.05 26.20 -6.38
N GLU A 254 6.29 26.68 -6.49
CA GLU A 254 7.23 26.24 -7.52
C GLU A 254 8.10 25.11 -6.98
N PRO A 255 8.25 24.00 -7.72
CA PRO A 255 9.07 22.88 -7.30
C PRO A 255 10.56 23.14 -7.53
N THR A 256 11.41 22.58 -6.67
CA THR A 256 12.86 22.45 -6.92
C THR A 256 13.20 21.15 -7.64
N VAL A 257 12.36 20.13 -7.51
CA VAL A 257 12.44 18.85 -8.23
C VAL A 257 11.04 18.51 -8.76
N TYR A 258 10.93 18.07 -10.01
CA TYR A 258 9.64 17.76 -10.63
C TYR A 258 9.67 16.52 -11.52
N ASN A 259 9.96 15.36 -10.92
CA ASN A 259 9.93 14.10 -11.66
C ASN A 259 8.49 13.61 -11.79
N THR A 260 8.11 13.16 -13.00
CA THR A 260 6.72 12.81 -13.36
C THR A 260 6.48 11.29 -13.38
N ASP A 261 7.55 10.50 -13.33
CA ASP A 261 7.47 9.04 -13.32
C ASP A 261 7.04 8.50 -11.95
N GLU A 262 6.40 7.34 -11.97
CA GLU A 262 5.96 6.63 -10.76
C GLU A 262 7.17 6.20 -9.91
N GLY A 263 7.04 6.27 -8.58
CA GLY A 263 8.15 5.97 -7.65
C GLY A 263 9.21 7.07 -7.54
N THR A 264 9.02 8.20 -8.23
CA THR A 264 9.87 9.41 -8.13
C THR A 264 9.15 10.55 -7.39
N PHE A 265 9.85 11.65 -7.14
CA PHE A 265 9.37 12.72 -6.28
C PHE A 265 9.27 14.08 -6.98
N LYS A 266 8.33 14.87 -6.46
CA LYS A 266 8.27 16.32 -6.65
C LYS A 266 8.51 16.96 -5.29
N MET A 267 9.28 18.05 -5.27
CA MET A 267 9.71 18.70 -4.03
C MET A 267 9.42 20.19 -4.09
N PHE A 268 8.67 20.70 -3.11
CA PHE A 268 8.20 22.08 -3.05
C PHE A 268 8.66 22.71 -1.73
N PRO A 269 9.60 23.65 -1.76
CA PRO A 269 9.99 24.41 -0.57
C PRO A 269 8.79 25.16 0.01
N VAL A 270 8.61 25.09 1.33
CA VAL A 270 7.52 25.78 2.03
C VAL A 270 7.98 27.18 2.46
N PRO A 271 7.37 28.26 1.96
CA PRO A 271 7.66 29.60 2.44
C PRO A 271 7.16 29.77 3.88
N ARG A 272 8.06 30.12 4.81
CA ARG A 272 7.74 30.24 6.25
C ARG A 272 6.58 31.20 6.53
N GLU A 273 6.39 32.22 5.69
CA GLU A 273 5.29 33.17 5.82
C GLU A 273 3.90 32.54 5.67
N LEU A 274 3.78 31.39 5.00
CA LEU A 274 2.51 30.69 4.77
C LEU A 274 2.11 29.74 5.91
N ILE A 275 3.01 29.48 6.86
CA ILE A 275 2.80 28.53 7.97
C ILE A 275 3.03 29.17 9.34
N ARG A 276 3.00 30.51 9.44
CA ARG A 276 3.30 31.24 10.69
C ARG A 276 2.36 30.93 11.85
N ASP A 277 1.15 30.48 11.54
CA ASP A 277 0.14 30.05 12.49
C ASP A 277 0.28 28.57 12.90
N GLY A 278 1.34 27.89 12.44
CA GLY A 278 1.60 26.49 12.72
C GLY A 278 0.71 25.53 11.92
N LYS A 279 0.10 25.99 10.81
CA LYS A 279 -0.80 25.19 9.98
C LYS A 279 -0.39 25.22 8.51
N ALA A 280 -0.70 24.13 7.80
CA ALA A 280 -0.56 24.07 6.35
C ALA A 280 -1.79 23.41 5.72
N GLU A 281 -2.48 24.14 4.84
CA GLU A 281 -3.48 23.58 3.94
C GLU A 281 -2.85 23.34 2.57
N ILE A 282 -2.72 22.07 2.20
CA ILE A 282 -2.17 21.64 0.91
C ILE A 282 -3.31 21.17 0.01
N THR A 283 -3.39 21.73 -1.19
CA THR A 283 -4.32 21.32 -2.23
C THR A 283 -3.61 21.21 -3.57
N PHE A 284 -4.29 20.70 -4.59
CA PHE A 284 -3.74 20.54 -5.93
C PHE A 284 -4.71 21.10 -6.96
N ALA A 285 -4.20 21.94 -7.85
CA ALA A 285 -4.96 22.40 -9.01
C ALA A 285 -5.08 21.29 -10.05
N ARG A 286 -6.20 21.26 -10.78
CA ARG A 286 -6.47 20.22 -11.77
C ARG A 286 -5.65 20.46 -13.05
N PRO A 287 -4.83 19.50 -13.51
CA PRO A 287 -4.20 19.58 -14.83
C PRO A 287 -5.24 19.35 -15.95
N ASP A 288 -5.04 19.96 -17.13
CA ASP A 288 -5.94 19.75 -18.27
C ASP A 288 -5.65 18.44 -19.01
N GLU A 289 -6.22 17.36 -18.47
CA GLU A 289 -5.98 15.99 -18.91
C GLU A 289 -7.24 15.31 -19.46
N ARG A 290 -8.24 16.09 -19.86
CA ARG A 290 -9.52 15.56 -20.36
C ARG A 290 -9.35 14.71 -21.62
N HIS A 291 -8.30 14.98 -22.38
CA HIS A 291 -7.92 14.25 -23.58
C HIS A 291 -7.27 12.88 -23.29
N LEU A 292 -6.95 12.58 -22.03
CA LEU A 292 -6.28 11.35 -21.63
C LEU A 292 -7.28 10.31 -21.09
N ASN A 293 -6.98 9.04 -21.39
CA ASN A 293 -7.59 7.92 -20.67
C ASN A 293 -7.28 8.06 -19.17
N TRP A 294 -8.24 7.72 -18.31
CA TRP A 294 -8.13 7.85 -16.86
C TRP A 294 -6.87 7.17 -16.28
N ARG A 295 -6.41 6.06 -16.87
CA ARG A 295 -5.19 5.36 -16.46
C ARG A 295 -3.91 6.16 -16.63
N HIS A 296 -3.94 7.14 -17.53
CA HIS A 296 -2.82 8.03 -17.84
C HIS A 296 -3.01 9.42 -17.24
N ARG A 297 -4.01 9.63 -16.39
CA ARG A 297 -4.19 10.90 -15.70
C ARG A 297 -3.27 10.99 -14.49
N SER A 298 -2.98 12.22 -14.13
CA SER A 298 -2.23 12.59 -12.94
C SER A 298 -2.90 12.07 -11.68
N ARG A 299 -2.08 11.54 -10.78
CA ARG A 299 -2.50 10.95 -9.51
C ARG A 299 -1.45 11.14 -8.44
N ILE A 300 -1.91 11.20 -7.20
CA ILE A 300 -1.09 11.39 -6.01
C ILE A 300 -1.32 10.19 -5.07
N SER A 301 -0.23 9.56 -4.66
CA SER A 301 -0.24 8.39 -3.78
C SER A 301 0.30 8.67 -2.39
N ASP A 302 1.31 9.53 -2.29
CA ASP A 302 1.99 9.80 -1.02
C ASP A 302 2.34 11.29 -0.94
N VAL A 303 2.16 11.88 0.23
CA VAL A 303 2.60 13.25 0.53
C VAL A 303 3.39 13.24 1.84
N TRP A 304 4.50 13.96 1.85
CA TRP A 304 5.26 14.25 3.06
C TRP A 304 5.34 15.75 3.27
N LEU A 305 5.29 16.16 4.53
CA LEU A 305 5.72 17.49 4.96
C LEU A 305 6.96 17.30 5.82
N LEU A 306 8.13 17.51 5.23
CA LEU A 306 9.42 17.20 5.84
C LEU A 306 9.98 18.44 6.55
N LYS A 307 10.34 18.31 7.83
CA LYS A 307 11.10 19.32 8.57
C LYS A 307 12.59 19.20 8.20
N MET A 308 13.21 20.32 7.86
CA MET A 308 14.61 20.40 7.40
C MET A 308 15.55 20.90 8.50
#